data_AF-A0A1I7VED2-F1
#
_entry.id   AF-A0A1I7VED2-F1
#
_cell.length_a   1.000
_cell.length_b   1.000
_cell.length_c   1.000
_cell.angle_alpha   90.00
_cell.angle_beta   90.00
_cell.angle_gamma   90.00
#
_symmetry.space_group_name_H-M   'P 1'
#
loop_
_entity.id
_entity.type
_entity.pdbx_description
1 polymer ?
#
loop_
_entity_poly.entity_id
_entity_poly.type
_entity_poly.pdbx_seq_one_letter_code
_entity_poly.pdbx_strand_id
1 'polypeptide(L)' 'MWRQLGINYVRYSQIAASATRKCLKKGLKKDVEKSATATVKITPWENGKPVKKD' A
#
# COMPACT_ATOMS: atom_id res chain seq x y z
N MET A 1 -16.52 -8.78 -5.19
CA MET A 1 -15.93 -8.08 -6.36
C MET A 1 -15.24 -6.81 -5.87
N TRP A 2 -13.97 -6.52 -6.18
CA TRP A 2 -13.22 -5.39 -5.55
C TRP A 2 -13.88 -4.01 -5.74
N ARG A 3 -14.63 -3.84 -6.83
CA ARG A 3 -15.45 -2.64 -7.08
C ARG A 3 -16.56 -2.41 -6.05
N GLN A 4 -17.16 -3.47 -5.53
CA GLN A 4 -18.23 -3.38 -4.52
C GLN A 4 -17.69 -2.99 -3.14
N LEU A 5 -16.38 -3.16 -2.91
CA LEU A 5 -15.70 -2.83 -1.65
C LEU A 5 -15.16 -1.39 -1.63
N GLY A 6 -15.43 -0.59 -2.68
CA GLY A 6 -14.92 0.77 -2.78
C GLY A 6 -13.39 0.86 -2.98
N ILE A 7 -12.75 -0.23 -3.40
CA ILE A 7 -11.31 -0.26 -3.64
C ILE A 7 -11.04 0.17 -5.08
N ASN A 8 -10.09 1.09 -5.29
CA ASN A 8 -9.65 1.46 -6.63
C ASN A 8 -8.76 0.37 -7.25
N TYR A 9 -8.64 0.37 -8.58
CA TYR A 9 -7.85 -0.63 -9.31
C TYR A 9 -6.38 -0.69 -8.85
N VAL A 10 -5.77 0.47 -8.59
CA VAL A 10 -4.37 0.56 -8.15
C VAL A 10 -4.16 -0.14 -6.81
N ARG A 11 -5.09 0.02 -5.87
CA ARG A 11 -5.04 -0.61 -4.56
C ARG A 11 -5.31 -2.11 -4.67
N TYR A 12 -6.19 -2.53 -5.56
CA TYR A 12 -6.40 -3.95 -5.87
C TYR A 12 -5.12 -4.60 -6.42
N SER A 13 -4.47 -4.00 -7.42
CA SER A 13 -3.25 -4.54 -8.02
C SER A 13 -2.07 -4.56 -7.04
N GLN A 14 -1.95 -3.56 -6.17
CA GLN A 14 -0.96 -3.55 -5.08
C GLN A 14 -1.15 -4.70 -4.08
N ILE A 15 -2.40 -5.01 -3.70
CA ILE A 15 -2.73 -6.14 -2.82
C ILE A 15 -2.36 -7.47 -3.49
N ALA A 16 -2.72 -7.64 -4.76
CA ALA A 16 -2.36 -8.82 -5.54
C ALA A 16 -0.84 -9.00 -5.62
N ALA A 17 -0.10 -7.93 -5.94
CA ALA A 17 1.36 -7.95 -5.96
C ALA A 17 1.95 -8.34 -4.60
N SER A 18 1.40 -7.83 -3.49
CA SER A 18 1.81 -8.21 -2.13
C SER A 18 1.60 -9.71 -1.87
N ALA A 19 0.44 -10.25 -2.25
CA ALA A 19 0.16 -11.68 -2.11
C ALA A 19 1.15 -12.54 -2.92
N THR A 20 1.43 -12.19 -4.18
CA THR A 20 2.38 -12.91 -5.03
C THR A 20 3.80 -12.90 -4.45
N ARG A 21 4.26 -11.77 -3.90
CA ARG A 21 5.61 -11.65 -3.30
C ARG A 21 5.79 -12.53 -2.06
N LYS A 22 4.73 -12.74 -1.27
CA LYS A 22 4.78 -13.63 -0.09
C LYS A 22 5.05 -15.09 -0.50
N CYS A 23 4.60 -15.49 -1.69
CA CYS A 23 4.78 -16.84 -2.23
C CYS A 23 6.13 -17.03 -2.96
N LEU A 24 6.98 -16.01 -3.05
CA LEU A 24 8.27 -16.10 -3.76
C LEU A 24 9.30 -16.95 -3.01
N LYS A 25 10.30 -17.49 -3.72
CA LYS A 25 11.41 -18.25 -3.10
C LYS A 25 12.23 -17.33 -2.18
N LYS A 26 12.67 -17.86 -1.03
CA LYS A 26 13.36 -17.09 0.04
C LYS A 26 14.55 -16.24 -0.45
N GLY A 27 15.28 -16.69 -1.47
CA GLY A 27 16.43 -15.96 -2.03
C GLY A 27 16.10 -14.63 -2.69
N LEU A 28 14.86 -14.43 -3.17
CA LEU A 28 14.43 -13.20 -3.86
C LEU A 28 13.59 -12.27 -2.99
N LYS A 29 13.21 -12.70 -1.77
CA LYS A 29 12.32 -11.91 -0.90
C LYS A 29 12.95 -10.60 -0.42
N LYS A 30 14.25 -10.62 -0.10
CA LYS A 30 14.97 -9.46 0.45
C LYS A 30 15.02 -8.25 -0.48
N ASP A 31 15.08 -8.48 -1.79
CA ASP A 31 15.12 -7.39 -2.78
C ASP A 31 13.74 -6.76 -2.95
N VAL A 32 12.73 -7.63 -3.03
CA VAL A 32 11.32 -7.30 -3.20
C VAL A 32 10.72 -6.56 -2.00
N GLU A 33 11.14 -6.89 -0.78
CA GLU A 33 10.65 -6.25 0.45
C GLU A 33 11.05 -4.77 0.53
N LYS A 34 12.24 -4.40 0.03
CA LYS A 34 12.72 -3.00 0.03
C LYS A 34 11.82 -2.08 -0.80
N SER A 35 11.28 -2.58 -1.91
CA SER A 35 10.41 -1.81 -2.80
C SER A 35 8.98 -1.65 -2.27
N ALA A 36 8.55 -2.51 -1.34
CA ALA A 36 7.16 -2.53 -0.85
C ALA A 36 6.87 -1.54 0.28
N THR A 37 7.90 -0.95 0.90
CA THR A 37 7.75 0.01 2.00
C THR A 37 7.35 1.40 1.50
N ALA A 38 6.18 1.89 1.93
CA ALA A 38 5.78 3.26 1.72
C ALA A 38 6.40 4.17 2.80
N THR A 39 7.34 5.03 2.40
CA THR A 39 8.02 5.98 3.32
C THR A 39 7.22 7.27 3.52
N VAL A 40 6.16 7.48 2.73
CA VAL A 40 5.41 8.74 2.72
C VAL A 40 4.39 8.77 3.85
N LYS A 41 4.47 9.81 4.69
CA LYS A 41 3.45 10.13 5.69
C LYS A 41 2.45 11.12 5.08
N ILE A 42 1.17 10.75 5.09
CA ILE A 42 0.09 11.63 4.63
C ILE A 42 -0.43 12.41 5.83
N THR A 43 -0.32 13.75 5.76
CA THR A 43 -0.91 14.67 6.74
C THR A 43 -2.07 15.39 6.06
N PRO A 44 -3.33 15.14 6.45
CA PRO A 44 -4.46 15.89 5.92
C PRO A 44 -4.47 17.32 6.48
N TRP A 45 -4.90 18.28 5.68
CA TRP A 45 -4.99 19.70 6.05
C TRP A 45 -6.41 20.19 5.78
N GLU A 46 -6.98 20.93 6.73
CA GLU A 46 -8.29 21.57 6.60
C GLU A 46 -8.18 23.00 7.09
N ASN A 47 -8.73 23.97 6.35
CA ASN A 47 -8.71 25.40 6.70
C ASN A 47 -7.31 25.94 7.13
N GLY A 48 -6.26 25.48 6.44
CA GLY A 48 -4.89 25.93 6.68
C GLY A 48 -4.19 25.34 7.91
N LYS A 49 -4.81 24.39 8.61
CA LYS A 49 -4.20 23.68 9.75
C LYS A 49 -4.10 22.18 9.49
N PRO A 50 -3.00 21.52 9.89
CA PRO A 50 -2.89 20.07 9.75
C PRO A 50 -3.87 19.39 10.72
N VAL A 51 -4.70 18.51 10.18
CA VAL A 51 -5.63 17.69 10.96
C VAL A 51 -4.89 16.44 11.39
N LYS A 52 -4.76 16.23 12.70
CA LYS A 52 -4.39 14.91 13.22
C LYS A 52 -5.66 14.06 13.20
N LYS A 53 -5.68 13.02 12.36
CA LYS A 53 -6.65 11.94 12.51
C LYS A 53 -6.10 11.02 13.59
N ASP A 54 -6.75 11.02 14.77
CA ASP A 54 -6.59 9.99 15.79
C ASP A 54 -7.09 8.63 15.29
#